data_AF-A0A6F9CZG9-F1
#
_entry.id   AF-A0A6F9CZG9-F1
#
_cell.length_a   1.000
_cell.length_b   1.000
_cell.length_c   1.000
_cell.angle_alpha   90.00
_cell.angle_beta   90.00
_cell.angle_gamma   90.00
#
_symmetry.space_group_name_H-M   'P 1'
#
loop_
_entity.id
_entity.type
_entity.pdbx_description
1 polymer ?
#
loop_
_entity_poly.entity_id
_entity_poly.type
_entity_poly.pdbx_seq_one_letter_code
_entity_poly.pdbx_strand_id
1 'polypeptide(L)'
;MASQNMDPAAASSTAALKGNETGGSAAKGSVTKRLQQELMTLMMSGDKGISAFPESDNLFKWIGTIDGAQGTVYEGLRYKLSLEFPSGYPYKAPRVKFITPCFHPNVDDQGFICLDILKDKWSALYDVRSILLSIQSLLG
;
A
#
# COMPACT_ATOMS: atom_id res chain seq x y z
N MET A 1 -63.14 -1.07 27.31
CA MET A 1 -62.91 -1.38 25.88
C MET A 1 -62.70 -0.08 25.15
N ALA A 2 -61.72 -0.05 24.23
CA ALA A 2 -61.31 1.03 23.32
C ALA A 2 -60.78 2.31 24.01
N SER A 3 -59.46 2.52 24.13
CA SER A 3 -58.49 2.88 23.06
C SER A 3 -58.86 4.17 22.34
N GLN A 4 -58.14 5.25 22.66
CA GLN A 4 -57.87 6.38 21.76
C GLN A 4 -56.59 7.09 22.21
N ASN A 5 -55.48 6.77 21.55
CA ASN A 5 -54.34 7.66 21.35
C ASN A 5 -54.47 8.20 19.92
N MET A 6 -54.26 9.50 19.70
CA MET A 6 -53.61 10.03 18.50
C MET A 6 -53.03 11.42 18.77
N ASP A 7 -51.96 11.71 18.02
CA ASP A 7 -50.78 12.50 18.34
C ASP A 7 -50.93 14.04 18.30
N PRO A 8 -49.96 14.79 18.89
CA PRO A 8 -49.85 16.23 18.75
C PRO A 8 -48.94 16.63 17.58
N ALA A 9 -49.22 17.78 16.97
CA ALA A 9 -48.38 18.42 15.96
C ALA A 9 -47.66 19.66 16.50
N ALA A 10 -46.44 19.85 15.99
CA ALA A 10 -45.69 21.11 15.79
C ALA A 10 -44.65 21.59 16.84
N ALA A 11 -43.38 21.49 16.40
CA ALA A 11 -42.36 22.54 16.32
C ALA A 11 -41.34 22.79 17.47
N SER A 12 -40.08 22.36 17.22
CA SER A 12 -38.87 23.21 17.06
C SER A 12 -37.62 22.84 17.89
N SER A 13 -36.51 22.58 17.16
CA SER A 13 -35.08 22.84 17.46
C SER A 13 -34.44 22.18 18.71
N THR A 14 -33.25 21.57 18.71
CA THR A 14 -32.03 21.75 17.91
C THR A 14 -31.02 20.61 18.19
N ALA A 15 -30.25 20.27 17.15
CA ALA A 15 -28.86 19.76 17.17
C ALA A 15 -28.53 18.38 17.80
N ALA A 16 -28.53 17.35 16.93
CA ALA A 16 -27.69 16.16 17.08
C ALA A 16 -26.29 16.43 16.49
N LEU A 17 -25.24 16.34 17.31
CA LEU A 17 -23.85 16.41 16.86
C LEU A 17 -23.47 15.06 16.21
N LYS A 18 -23.47 15.06 14.87
CA LYS A 18 -22.93 13.98 14.03
C LYS A 18 -21.41 14.19 13.93
N GLY A 19 -20.64 13.21 14.41
CA GLY A 19 -19.19 13.17 14.20
C GLY A 19 -18.87 13.19 12.71
N ASN A 20 -18.01 14.13 12.34
CA ASN A 20 -17.72 14.55 10.97
C ASN A 20 -16.69 13.63 10.29
N GLU A 21 -17.13 12.66 9.49
CA GLU A 21 -16.29 12.02 8.46
C GLU A 21 -16.45 12.77 7.12
N THR A 22 -15.82 13.93 6.99
CA THR A 22 -15.72 14.64 5.70
C THR A 22 -14.26 14.95 5.39
N GLY A 23 -13.55 13.95 4.86
CA GLY A 23 -12.19 14.13 4.34
C GLY A 23 -11.69 13.04 3.38
N GLY A 24 -12.45 11.95 3.20
CA GLY A 24 -11.93 10.73 2.58
C GLY A 24 -11.94 10.66 1.04
N SER A 25 -12.66 11.53 0.33
CA SER A 25 -12.90 11.32 -1.12
C SER A 25 -11.82 11.94 -2.01
N ALA A 26 -11.33 13.14 -1.70
CA ALA A 26 -10.35 13.83 -2.55
C ALA A 26 -8.93 13.24 -2.41
N ALA A 27 -8.53 12.88 -1.18
CA ALA A 27 -7.23 12.25 -0.92
C ALA A 27 -7.13 10.86 -1.58
N LYS A 28 -8.20 10.05 -1.52
CA LYS A 28 -8.25 8.76 -2.22
C LYS A 28 -8.09 8.93 -3.74
N GLY A 29 -8.75 9.92 -4.34
CA GLY A 29 -8.60 10.21 -5.77
C GLY A 29 -7.17 10.59 -6.18
N SER A 30 -6.47 11.36 -5.35
CA SER A 30 -5.06 11.72 -5.57
C SER A 30 -4.13 10.49 -5.46
N VAL A 31 -4.33 9.64 -4.44
CA VAL A 31 -3.54 8.41 -4.26
C VAL A 31 -3.76 7.43 -5.40
N THR A 32 -5.01 7.22 -5.82
CA THR A 32 -5.36 6.35 -6.95
C THR A 32 -4.64 6.79 -8.23
N LYS A 33 -4.65 8.09 -8.54
CA LYS A 33 -3.95 8.63 -9.71
C LYS A 33 -2.45 8.38 -9.63
N ARG A 34 -1.85 8.59 -8.45
CA ARG A 34 -0.43 8.32 -8.20
C ARG A 34 -0.09 6.85 -8.44
N LEU A 35 -0.86 5.92 -7.87
CA LEU A 35 -0.62 4.48 -8.01
C LEU A 35 -0.79 3.98 -9.45
N GLN A 36 -1.77 4.53 -10.19
CA GLN A 36 -1.93 4.23 -11.62
C GLN A 36 -0.73 4.70 -12.44
N GLN A 37 -0.20 5.90 -12.15
CA GLN A 37 1.00 6.42 -12.81
C GLN A 37 2.22 5.54 -12.52
N GLU A 38 2.40 5.14 -11.26
CA GLU A 38 3.50 4.24 -10.89
C GLU A 38 3.40 2.87 -11.54
N LEU A 39 2.19 2.33 -11.68
CA LEU A 39 1.96 1.07 -12.39
C LEU A 39 2.42 1.18 -13.84
N MET A 40 2.03 2.26 -14.52
CA MET A 40 2.48 2.52 -15.89
C MET A 40 4.00 2.70 -15.96
N THR A 41 4.60 3.47 -15.06
CA THR A 41 6.06 3.65 -14.99
C THR A 41 6.79 2.33 -14.81
N LEU A 42 6.31 1.47 -13.90
CA LEU A 42 6.89 0.16 -13.66
C LEU A 42 6.78 -0.74 -14.90
N MET A 43 5.62 -0.79 -15.55
CA MET A 43 5.39 -1.59 -16.76
C MET A 43 6.26 -1.14 -17.94
N MET A 44 6.54 0.16 -18.04
CA MET A 44 7.36 0.75 -19.11
C MET A 44 8.87 0.77 -18.81
N SER A 45 9.27 0.46 -17.57
CA SER A 45 10.66 0.55 -17.13
C SER A 45 11.61 -0.43 -17.84
N GLY A 46 11.10 -1.61 -18.20
CA GLY A 46 11.91 -2.71 -18.75
C GLY A 46 12.90 -3.32 -17.74
N ASP A 47 12.74 -3.04 -16.44
CA ASP A 47 13.65 -3.57 -15.41
C ASP A 47 13.55 -5.11 -15.33
N LYS A 48 14.70 -5.77 -15.40
CA LYS A 48 14.76 -7.24 -15.36
C LYS A 48 14.66 -7.74 -13.93
N GLY A 49 13.86 -8.78 -13.73
CA GLY A 49 13.77 -9.46 -12.45
C GLY A 49 12.94 -8.72 -11.40
N ILE A 50 12.27 -7.63 -11.73
CA ILE A 50 11.27 -7.01 -10.85
C ILE A 50 9.94 -6.84 -11.56
N SER A 51 8.83 -7.00 -10.83
CA SER A 51 7.49 -6.66 -11.30
C SER A 51 6.56 -6.46 -10.11
N ALA A 52 5.45 -5.74 -10.30
CA ALA A 52 4.38 -5.67 -9.30
C ALA A 52 3.05 -5.27 -9.95
N PHE A 53 1.97 -5.81 -9.40
CA PHE A 53 0.62 -5.57 -9.89
C PHE A 53 -0.38 -5.46 -8.73
N PRO A 54 -1.47 -4.68 -8.86
CA PRO A 54 -2.57 -4.67 -7.91
C PRO A 54 -3.14 -6.07 -7.67
N GLU A 55 -3.52 -6.35 -6.42
CA GLU A 55 -4.20 -7.56 -6.02
C GLU A 55 -5.69 -7.41 -6.34
N SER A 56 -6.15 -8.10 -7.39
CA SER A 56 -7.55 -8.06 -7.84
C SER A 56 -8.03 -6.62 -8.09
N ASP A 57 -9.13 -6.20 -7.47
CA ASP A 57 -9.73 -4.88 -7.65
C ASP A 57 -9.21 -3.84 -6.64
N ASN A 58 -8.28 -4.22 -5.76
CA ASN A 58 -7.75 -3.32 -4.72
C ASN A 58 -6.44 -2.65 -5.16
N LEU A 59 -6.54 -1.42 -5.68
CA LEU A 59 -5.37 -0.64 -6.08
C LEU A 59 -4.40 -0.32 -4.91
N PHE A 60 -4.83 -0.45 -3.65
CA PHE A 60 -4.00 -0.14 -2.47
C PHE A 60 -3.26 -1.36 -1.92
N LYS A 61 -3.36 -2.52 -2.57
CA LYS A 61 -2.58 -3.71 -2.21
C LYS A 61 -2.03 -4.35 -3.46
N TRP A 62 -0.71 -4.49 -3.55
CA TRP A 62 -0.04 -5.05 -4.73
C TRP A 62 0.78 -6.28 -4.35
N ILE A 63 0.95 -7.17 -5.31
CA ILE A 63 1.88 -8.28 -5.25
C ILE A 63 3.06 -7.96 -6.15
N GLY A 64 4.23 -7.84 -5.51
CA GLY A 64 5.53 -7.69 -6.19
C GLY A 64 6.22 -9.03 -6.37
N THR A 65 7.10 -9.12 -7.36
CA THR A 65 8.03 -10.22 -7.57
C THR A 65 9.44 -9.66 -7.76
N ILE A 66 10.42 -10.27 -7.10
CA ILE A 66 11.85 -9.98 -7.26
C ILE A 66 12.59 -11.29 -7.53
N ASP A 67 13.39 -11.31 -8.58
CA ASP A 67 14.35 -12.37 -8.90
C ASP A 67 15.68 -12.04 -8.20
N GLY A 68 16.25 -13.05 -7.52
CA GLY A 68 17.56 -12.90 -6.87
C GLY A 68 18.67 -12.71 -7.90
N ALA A 69 19.62 -11.84 -7.61
CA ALA A 69 20.65 -11.47 -8.56
C ALA A 69 21.68 -12.59 -8.79
N GLN A 70 22.28 -12.57 -9.98
CA GLN A 70 23.33 -13.50 -10.37
C GLN A 70 24.58 -13.32 -9.50
N GLY A 71 25.21 -14.43 -9.11
CA GLY A 71 26.40 -14.44 -8.25
C GLY A 71 26.08 -14.34 -6.75
N THR A 72 24.81 -14.29 -6.36
CA THR A 72 24.38 -14.27 -4.96
C THR A 72 23.89 -15.65 -4.51
N VAL A 73 23.75 -15.84 -3.20
CA VAL A 73 23.08 -17.02 -2.63
C VAL A 73 21.58 -17.10 -2.99
N TYR A 74 21.03 -16.05 -3.61
CA TYR A 74 19.64 -15.97 -4.04
C TYR A 74 19.47 -16.15 -5.55
N GLU A 75 20.54 -16.36 -6.30
CA GLU A 75 20.48 -16.57 -7.74
C GLU A 75 19.48 -17.69 -8.09
N GLY A 76 18.62 -17.43 -9.08
CA GLY A 76 17.59 -18.37 -9.54
C GLY A 76 16.37 -18.48 -8.62
N LEU A 77 16.36 -17.82 -7.46
CA LEU A 77 15.19 -17.72 -6.59
C LEU A 77 14.28 -16.58 -7.03
N ARG A 78 12.97 -16.77 -6.81
CA ARG A 78 11.93 -15.78 -7.08
C ARG A 78 11.11 -15.53 -5.82
N TYR A 79 11.16 -14.30 -5.34
CA TYR A 79 10.46 -13.88 -4.14
C TYR A 79 9.20 -13.11 -4.48
N LYS A 80 8.10 -13.44 -3.80
CA LYS A 80 6.88 -12.63 -3.81
C LYS A 80 6.89 -11.67 -2.63
N LEU A 81 6.41 -10.45 -2.86
CA LEU A 81 6.27 -9.40 -1.85
C LEU A 81 4.83 -8.88 -1.82
N SER A 82 4.38 -8.47 -0.65
CA SER A 82 3.14 -7.71 -0.46
C SER A 82 3.51 -6.25 -0.28
N LEU A 83 2.85 -5.36 -1.02
CA LEU A 83 2.93 -3.91 -0.87
C LEU A 83 1.54 -3.38 -0.50
N GLU A 84 1.40 -2.78 0.68
CA GLU A 84 0.14 -2.19 1.14
C GLU A 84 0.31 -0.67 1.25
N PHE A 85 -0.47 0.08 0.49
CA PHE A 85 -0.39 1.53 0.42
C PHE A 85 -1.36 2.19 1.42
N PRO A 86 -0.89 3.06 2.31
CA PRO A 86 -1.77 3.78 3.22
C PRO A 86 -2.57 4.87 2.48
N SER A 87 -3.65 5.34 3.09
CA SER A 87 -4.42 6.48 2.58
C SER A 87 -3.62 7.78 2.47
N GLY A 88 -2.49 7.89 3.19
CA GLY A 88 -1.58 9.03 3.14
C GLY A 88 -0.44 8.89 2.12
N TYR A 89 -0.44 7.87 1.27
CA TYR A 89 0.55 7.72 0.20
C TYR A 89 0.46 8.89 -0.79
N PRO A 90 1.57 9.45 -1.30
CA PRO A 90 2.98 9.03 -1.14
C PRO A 90 3.70 9.68 0.05
N TYR A 91 3.02 10.47 0.89
CA TYR A 91 3.66 11.12 2.05
C TYR A 91 3.90 10.17 3.21
N LYS A 92 3.24 9.01 3.22
CA LYS A 92 3.52 7.88 4.12
C LYS A 92 4.00 6.68 3.30
N ALA A 93 5.03 6.00 3.79
CA ALA A 93 5.58 4.81 3.16
C ALA A 93 4.54 3.69 3.04
N PRO A 94 4.59 2.87 1.97
CA PRO A 94 3.85 1.63 1.91
C PRO A 94 4.45 0.61 2.89
N ARG A 95 3.62 -0.30 3.38
CA ARG A 95 4.11 -1.46 4.13
C ARG A 95 4.54 -2.52 3.13
N VAL A 96 5.79 -2.94 3.21
CA VAL A 96 6.35 -3.96 2.30
C VAL A 96 6.85 -5.14 3.12
N LYS A 97 6.50 -6.35 2.70
CA LYS A 97 7.01 -7.59 3.29
C LYS A 97 7.17 -8.69 2.26
N PHE A 98 8.11 -9.59 2.51
CA PHE A 98 8.22 -10.86 1.80
C PHE A 98 7.02 -11.76 2.14
N ILE A 99 6.44 -12.36 1.11
CA ILE A 99 5.44 -13.43 1.20
C ILE A 99 6.14 -14.78 1.08
N THR A 100 7.06 -14.89 0.12
CA THR A 100 7.96 -16.04 0.04
C THR A 100 8.98 -15.95 1.18
N PRO A 101 9.18 -16.99 2.02
CA PRO A 101 10.19 -16.97 3.07
C PRO A 101 11.56 -16.57 2.53
N CYS A 102 12.21 -15.59 3.17
CA CYS A 102 13.49 -15.05 2.76
C CYS A 102 14.42 -15.00 3.97
N PHE A 103 15.51 -15.76 3.92
CA PHE A 103 16.54 -15.78 4.96
C PHE A 103 17.58 -14.71 4.64
N HIS A 104 17.42 -13.52 5.22
CA HIS A 104 18.31 -12.39 4.99
C HIS A 104 18.49 -11.58 6.28
N PRO A 105 19.69 -11.05 6.61
CA PRO A 105 19.92 -10.32 7.86
C PRO A 105 19.00 -9.11 8.10
N ASN A 106 18.48 -8.54 7.01
CA ASN A 106 17.54 -7.41 7.03
C ASN A 106 16.06 -7.82 6.88
N VAL A 107 15.73 -9.11 6.96
CA VAL A 107 14.35 -9.61 6.87
C VAL A 107 14.06 -10.44 8.12
N ASP A 108 12.94 -10.14 8.79
CA ASP A 108 12.52 -10.91 9.96
C ASP A 108 11.73 -12.18 9.59
N ASP A 109 11.42 -13.02 10.59
CA ASP A 109 10.69 -14.28 10.41
C ASP A 109 9.26 -14.10 9.85
N GLN A 110 8.72 -12.87 9.88
CA GLN A 110 7.41 -12.52 9.32
C GLN A 110 7.51 -11.88 7.93
N GLY A 111 8.74 -11.74 7.40
CA GLY A 111 9.05 -11.17 6.10
C GLY A 111 9.15 -9.64 6.10
N PHE A 112 9.09 -8.95 7.25
CA PHE A 112 9.25 -7.50 7.28
C PHE A 112 10.69 -7.11 7.00
N ILE A 113 10.85 -6.05 6.21
CA ILE A 113 12.14 -5.61 5.70
C ILE A 113 12.65 -4.43 6.53
N CYS A 114 13.87 -4.54 7.03
CA CYS A 114 14.58 -3.45 7.68
C CYS A 114 15.38 -2.63 6.65
N LEU A 115 14.69 -1.78 5.90
CA LEU A 115 15.25 -0.85 4.92
C LEU A 115 14.89 0.60 5.29
N ASP A 116 15.87 1.49 5.31
CA ASP A 116 15.72 2.88 5.78
C ASP A 116 14.75 3.70 4.91
N ILE A 117 14.76 3.48 3.59
CA ILE A 117 13.81 4.14 2.69
C ILE A 117 12.36 3.76 2.99
N LEU A 118 12.09 2.62 3.64
CA LEU A 118 10.74 2.21 4.07
C LEU A 118 10.39 2.72 5.48
N LYS A 119 11.31 3.44 6.13
CA LYS A 119 11.21 3.91 7.51
C LYS A 119 11.45 5.42 7.58
N ASP A 120 12.55 5.83 8.20
CA ASP A 120 12.90 7.20 8.54
C ASP A 120 13.39 8.02 7.33
N LYS A 121 13.88 7.36 6.28
CA LYS A 121 14.32 8.02 5.05
C LYS A 121 13.29 7.97 3.93
N TRP A 122 12.04 7.61 4.22
CA TRP A 122 10.98 7.64 3.22
C TRP A 122 10.78 9.06 2.66
N SER A 123 10.63 9.14 1.35
CA SER A 123 10.31 10.36 0.60
C SER A 123 9.22 10.07 -0.41
N ALA A 124 8.32 11.04 -0.61
CA ALA A 124 7.27 10.97 -1.62
C ALA A 124 7.81 10.89 -3.07
N LEU A 125 9.12 11.09 -3.26
CA LEU A 125 9.82 10.89 -4.53
C LEU A 125 10.03 9.40 -4.87
N TYR A 126 10.04 8.52 -3.87
CA TYR A 126 10.12 7.09 -4.12
C TYR A 126 8.79 6.57 -4.67
N ASP A 127 8.89 5.64 -5.61
CA ASP A 127 7.82 4.90 -6.24
C ASP A 127 8.02 3.38 -6.09
N VAL A 128 7.02 2.59 -6.49
CA VAL A 128 7.08 1.11 -6.45
C VAL A 128 8.32 0.58 -7.14
N ARG A 129 8.73 1.18 -8.27
CA ARG A 129 9.93 0.77 -9.00
C ARG A 129 11.19 0.90 -8.13
N SER A 130 11.43 2.08 -7.56
CA SER A 130 12.59 2.35 -6.71
C SER A 130 12.62 1.48 -5.44
N ILE A 131 11.45 1.18 -4.87
CA ILE A 131 11.32 0.24 -3.75
C ILE A 131 11.79 -1.16 -4.16
N LEU A 132 11.26 -1.70 -5.27
CA LEU A 132 11.60 -3.04 -5.73
C LEU A 132 13.08 -3.16 -6.09
N LEU A 133 13.64 -2.16 -6.77
CA LEU A 133 15.08 -2.12 -7.10
C LEU A 133 15.95 -2.08 -5.85
N SER A 134 15.53 -1.31 -4.84
CA SER A 134 16.28 -1.20 -3.57
C SER A 134 16.24 -2.52 -2.79
N ILE A 135 15.11 -3.23 -2.80
CA ILE A 135 15.00 -4.56 -2.18
C ILE A 135 15.79 -5.61 -2.98
N GLN A 136 15.78 -5.55 -4.31
CA GLN A 136 16.61 -6.43 -5.13
C GLN A 136 18.09 -6.22 -4.83
N SER A 137 18.54 -4.97 -4.77
CA SER A 137 19.92 -4.63 -4.42
C SER A 137 20.29 -5.03 -2.98
N LEU A 138 19.34 -5.08 -2.06
CA LEU A 138 19.56 -5.54 -0.69
C LEU A 138 19.95 -7.02 -0.65
N LEU A 139 19.41 -7.83 -1.57
CA LEU A 139 19.73 -9.26 -1.67
C LEU A 139 21.15 -9.50 -2.25
N GLY A 140 21.80 -8.47 -2.79
CA GLY A 140 23.12 -8.57 -3.42
C GLY A 140 23.04 -8.62 -4.93
#